data_AF-G4YPF0-F1
#
_entry.id   AF-G4YPF0-F1
#
_cell.length_a   1.000
_cell.length_b   1.000
_cell.length_c   1.000
_cell.angle_alpha   90.00
_cell.angle_beta   90.00
_cell.angle_gamma   90.00
#
_symmetry.space_group_name_H-M   'P 1'
#
loop_
_entity.id
_entity.type
_entity.pdbx_description
1 polymer ?
#
loop_
_entity_poly.entity_id
_entity_poly.type
_entity_poly.pdbx_seq_one_letter_code
_entity_poly.pdbx_strand_id
1 'polypeptide(L)'
;MLARDYGKTIENCLFLVGDNCSTNRRLATLLGVPLVGCASHRLNLAAQNLLEDFKDELDQVKKLMIKLKGLNQSAKLRFKTKLRPVLSQATRWSSTLCMVNRYMKLLEFIQDDDDLAEYLPPPSANRTLRKLLEDLKKIESVSKELQSESVSIADVRCYFDALIALWPGFATYLGKIYCFYTGVKKRRKTTAPRTVYTLLQAIPPTSNTVERFFSVAKATLGLQLHLLQPATLEMVLFLRVNNALWDANAVNACC
;
A
#
# COMPACT_ATOMS: atom_id res chain seq x y z
N MET A 1 8.67 -22.82 -15.16
CA MET A 1 9.53 -21.92 -14.37
C MET A 1 10.12 -22.63 -13.15
N LEU A 2 9.36 -22.96 -12.09
CA LEU A 2 9.91 -23.57 -10.86
C LEU A 2 10.78 -24.84 -11.08
N ALA A 3 10.28 -25.83 -11.81
CA ALA A 3 11.02 -27.07 -12.06
C ALA A 3 12.18 -26.88 -13.05
N ARG A 4 11.95 -26.12 -14.13
CA ARG A 4 12.92 -25.87 -15.20
C ARG A 4 14.10 -25.00 -14.74
N ASP A 5 13.81 -23.93 -14.00
CA ASP A 5 14.77 -22.86 -13.73
C ASP A 5 15.38 -22.97 -12.32
N TYR A 6 14.67 -23.59 -11.37
CA TYR A 6 15.10 -23.69 -9.97
C TYR A 6 15.20 -25.13 -9.45
N GLY A 7 14.84 -26.14 -10.25
CA GLY A 7 14.83 -27.54 -9.81
C GLY A 7 13.87 -27.79 -8.63
N LYS A 8 12.82 -26.97 -8.48
CA LYS A 8 11.84 -27.07 -7.39
C LYS A 8 10.48 -27.52 -7.91
N THR A 9 9.80 -28.34 -7.11
CA THR A 9 8.39 -28.70 -7.33
C THR A 9 7.47 -27.84 -6.48
N ILE A 10 6.18 -27.87 -6.80
CA ILE A 10 5.14 -27.20 -6.00
C ILE A 10 5.14 -27.71 -4.55
N GLU A 11 5.52 -28.96 -4.32
CA GLU A 11 5.62 -29.56 -2.99
C GLU A 11 6.68 -28.89 -2.11
N ASN A 12 7.63 -28.16 -2.71
CA ASN A 12 8.61 -27.37 -1.96
C ASN A 12 8.05 -26.01 -1.50
N CYS A 13 6.82 -25.64 -1.87
CA CYS A 13 6.20 -24.40 -1.43
C CYS A 13 5.69 -24.54 0.01
N LEU A 14 6.22 -23.75 0.94
CA LEU A 14 5.82 -23.77 2.35
C LEU A 14 4.65 -22.84 2.65
N PHE A 15 4.55 -21.72 1.95
CA PHE A 15 3.52 -20.69 2.11
C PHE A 15 3.55 -19.74 0.91
N LEU A 16 2.46 -18.98 0.74
CA LEU A 16 2.37 -17.88 -0.22
C LEU A 16 2.34 -16.55 0.53
N VAL A 17 2.95 -15.50 -0.03
CA VAL A 17 2.85 -14.13 0.48
C VAL A 17 2.11 -13.28 -0.56
N GLY A 18 0.98 -12.71 -0.17
CA GLY A 18 0.15 -11.94 -1.09
C GLY A 18 -1.00 -11.23 -0.42
N ASP A 19 -1.68 -10.37 -1.17
CA ASP A 19 -2.95 -9.81 -0.72
C ASP A 19 -4.05 -10.88 -0.61
N ASN A 20 -5.16 -10.54 0.02
CA ASN A 20 -6.30 -11.46 0.16
C ASN A 20 -7.18 -11.51 -1.10
N CYS A 21 -6.62 -11.24 -2.28
CA CYS A 21 -7.35 -11.37 -3.53
C CYS A 21 -7.88 -12.81 -3.71
N SER A 22 -9.03 -12.95 -4.37
CA SER A 22 -9.66 -14.25 -4.62
C SER A 22 -8.71 -15.24 -5.31
N THR A 23 -7.88 -14.76 -6.25
CA THR A 23 -6.88 -15.56 -6.95
C THR A 23 -5.82 -16.11 -6.00
N ASN A 24 -5.25 -15.27 -5.14
CA ASN A 24 -4.21 -15.68 -4.19
C ASN A 24 -4.76 -16.65 -3.14
N ARG A 25 -5.98 -16.41 -2.64
CA ARG A 25 -6.68 -17.34 -1.75
C ARG A 25 -6.98 -18.68 -2.42
N ARG A 26 -7.43 -18.66 -3.67
CA ARG A 26 -7.69 -19.87 -4.44
C ARG A 26 -6.41 -20.66 -4.69
N LEU A 27 -5.33 -19.99 -5.07
CA LEU A 27 -4.02 -20.61 -5.28
C LEU A 27 -3.52 -21.27 -4.00
N ALA A 28 -3.51 -20.56 -2.87
CA ALA A 28 -3.14 -21.12 -1.57
C ALA A 28 -3.96 -22.37 -1.23
N THR A 29 -5.27 -22.32 -1.48
CA THR A 29 -6.18 -23.45 -1.25
C THR A 29 -5.87 -24.65 -2.16
N LEU A 30 -5.60 -24.41 -3.45
CA LEU A 30 -5.26 -25.46 -4.42
C LEU A 30 -3.91 -26.11 -4.09
N LEU A 31 -2.96 -25.31 -3.61
CA LEU A 31 -1.63 -25.77 -3.20
C LEU A 31 -1.63 -26.41 -1.80
N GLY A 32 -2.69 -26.23 -1.01
CA GLY A 32 -2.74 -26.71 0.38
C GLY A 32 -1.79 -25.98 1.33
N VAL A 33 -1.26 -24.82 0.92
CA VAL A 33 -0.28 -24.04 1.68
C VAL A 33 -0.94 -22.79 2.28
N PRO A 34 -0.43 -22.27 3.41
CA PRO A 34 -0.97 -21.07 4.00
C PRO A 34 -0.66 -19.79 3.20
N LEU A 35 -1.59 -18.84 3.25
CA LEU A 35 -1.43 -17.49 2.68
C LEU A 35 -1.07 -16.50 3.79
N VAL A 36 0.12 -15.94 3.72
CA VAL A 36 0.57 -14.80 4.53
C VAL A 36 0.03 -13.52 3.88
N GLY A 37 -0.87 -12.85 4.58
CA GLY A 37 -1.50 -11.62 4.10
C GLY A 37 -0.52 -10.44 4.02
N CYS A 38 -0.61 -9.67 2.93
CA CYS A 38 0.20 -8.48 2.68
C CYS A 38 0.15 -7.48 3.85
N ALA A 39 1.31 -7.11 4.39
CA ALA A 39 1.42 -6.14 5.48
C ALA A 39 0.89 -4.75 5.07
N SER A 40 1.24 -4.26 3.87
CA SER A 40 0.74 -2.98 3.34
C SER A 40 -0.78 -2.94 3.25
N HIS A 41 -1.41 -4.05 2.86
CA HIS A 41 -2.86 -4.14 2.77
C HIS A 41 -3.52 -4.08 4.16
N ARG A 42 -2.96 -4.79 5.16
CA ARG A 42 -3.43 -4.72 6.55
C ARG A 42 -3.28 -3.30 7.13
N LEU A 43 -2.16 -2.64 6.87
CA LEU A 43 -1.93 -1.26 7.29
C LEU A 43 -2.92 -0.31 6.62
N ASN A 44 -3.21 -0.50 5.33
CA ASN A 44 -4.22 0.29 4.63
C ASN A 44 -5.60 0.17 5.26
N LEU A 45 -6.02 -1.04 5.65
CA LEU A 45 -7.32 -1.24 6.33
C LEU A 45 -7.36 -0.55 7.71
N ALA A 46 -6.28 -0.65 8.49
CA ALA A 46 -6.17 0.02 9.78
C ALA A 46 -6.23 1.55 9.63
N ALA A 47 -5.50 2.10 8.67
CA ALA A 47 -5.49 3.53 8.38
C ALA A 47 -6.86 4.02 7.88
N GLN A 48 -7.55 3.25 7.03
CA GLN A 48 -8.90 3.58 6.59
C GLN A 48 -9.88 3.62 7.76
N ASN A 49 -9.80 2.65 8.69
CA ASN A 49 -10.63 2.65 9.89
C ASN A 49 -10.40 3.91 10.76
N LEU A 50 -9.14 4.38 10.88
CA LEU A 50 -8.85 5.64 11.58
C LEU A 50 -9.51 6.83 10.90
N LEU A 51 -9.54 6.86 9.56
CA LEU A 51 -10.08 8.00 8.81
C LEU A 51 -11.61 8.13 8.93
N GLU A 52 -12.33 7.04 9.24
CA GLU A 52 -13.78 7.10 9.44
C GLU A 52 -14.16 8.03 10.61
N ASP A 53 -13.33 8.11 11.65
CA ASP A 53 -13.56 8.99 12.80
C ASP A 53 -13.46 10.50 12.44
N PHE A 54 -12.92 10.84 11.27
CA PHE A 54 -12.70 12.21 10.80
C PHE A 54 -13.44 12.52 9.49
N LYS A 55 -14.45 11.71 9.15
CA LYS A 55 -15.11 11.76 7.85
C LYS A 55 -15.69 13.14 7.54
N ASP A 56 -16.31 13.79 8.52
CA ASP A 56 -16.96 15.09 8.34
C ASP A 56 -15.94 16.21 8.05
N GLU A 57 -14.85 16.28 8.82
CA GLU A 57 -13.77 17.24 8.57
C GLU A 57 -13.09 16.97 7.23
N LEU A 58 -12.88 15.71 6.88
CA LEU A 58 -12.27 15.31 5.60
C LEU A 58 -13.18 15.65 4.42
N ASP A 59 -14.48 15.46 4.54
CA ASP A 59 -15.46 15.84 3.52
C ASP A 59 -15.55 17.35 3.34
N GLN A 60 -15.42 18.13 4.43
CA GLN A 60 -15.35 19.58 4.34
C GLN A 60 -14.09 20.03 3.58
N VAL A 61 -12.91 19.49 3.92
CA VAL A 61 -11.67 19.76 3.18
C VAL A 61 -11.80 19.36 1.72
N LYS A 62 -12.45 18.23 1.42
CA LYS A 62 -12.66 17.75 0.06
C LYS A 62 -13.56 18.71 -0.74
N LYS A 63 -14.66 19.20 -0.16
CA LYS A 63 -15.53 20.21 -0.79
C LYS A 63 -14.74 21.49 -1.11
N LEU A 64 -13.93 21.98 -0.17
CA LEU A 64 -13.04 23.12 -0.39
C LEU A 64 -12.04 22.86 -1.53
N MET A 65 -11.40 21.70 -1.55
CA MET A 65 -10.45 21.32 -2.61
C MET A 65 -11.10 21.28 -3.99
N ILE A 66 -12.36 20.84 -4.09
CA ILE A 66 -13.14 20.87 -5.33
C ILE A 66 -13.39 22.33 -5.76
N LYS A 67 -13.82 23.19 -4.84
CA LYS A 67 -14.05 24.62 -5.10
C LYS A 67 -12.78 25.32 -5.61
N LEU A 68 -11.64 25.07 -4.96
CA LEU A 68 -10.34 25.62 -5.36
C LEU A 68 -9.87 25.12 -6.73
N LYS A 69 -10.30 23.93 -7.16
CA LYS A 69 -9.98 23.38 -8.48
C LYS A 69 -10.80 24.05 -9.60
N GLY A 70 -11.89 24.74 -9.27
CA GLY A 70 -12.71 25.49 -10.22
C GLY A 70 -11.92 26.61 -10.92
N LEU A 71 -12.29 26.93 -12.16
CA LEU A 71 -11.58 27.87 -13.04
C LEU A 71 -11.23 29.20 -12.36
N ASN A 72 -12.22 29.86 -11.76
CA ASN A 72 -12.06 31.18 -11.15
C ASN A 72 -11.13 31.14 -9.93
N GLN A 73 -11.36 30.19 -9.01
CA GLN A 73 -10.55 30.06 -7.80
C GLN A 73 -9.13 29.56 -8.10
N SER A 74 -8.98 28.66 -9.07
CA SER A 74 -7.67 28.22 -9.56
C SER A 74 -6.89 29.36 -10.19
N ALA A 75 -7.55 30.28 -10.91
CA ALA A 75 -6.93 31.48 -11.44
C ALA A 75 -6.47 32.42 -10.32
N LYS A 76 -7.33 32.75 -9.35
CA LYS A 76 -6.97 33.55 -8.17
C LYS A 76 -5.78 32.92 -7.41
N LEU A 77 -5.82 31.61 -7.18
CA LEU A 77 -4.78 30.89 -6.45
C LEU A 77 -3.43 30.92 -7.17
N ARG A 78 -3.41 30.90 -8.52
CA ARG A 78 -2.17 31.03 -9.31
C ARG A 78 -1.40 32.32 -9.08
N PHE A 79 -2.10 33.41 -8.76
CA PHE A 79 -1.46 34.68 -8.42
C PHE A 79 -0.83 34.67 -7.03
N LYS A 80 -1.35 33.85 -6.11
CA LYS A 80 -0.87 33.76 -4.74
C LYS A 80 0.23 32.69 -4.55
N THR A 81 0.12 31.54 -5.22
CA THR A 81 1.02 30.41 -5.03
C THR A 81 1.12 29.49 -6.26
N LYS A 82 2.24 28.77 -6.35
CA LYS A 82 2.42 27.68 -7.34
C LYS A 82 1.71 26.39 -6.94
N LEU A 83 1.25 26.28 -5.69
CA LEU A 83 0.56 25.09 -5.19
C LEU A 83 -0.79 24.88 -5.89
N ARG A 84 -1.14 23.61 -6.10
CA ARG A 84 -2.40 23.18 -6.72
C ARG A 84 -3.26 22.38 -5.73
N PRO A 85 -4.59 22.49 -5.75
CA PRO A 85 -5.45 21.59 -4.98
C PRO A 85 -5.24 20.13 -5.39
N VAL A 86 -5.33 19.21 -4.44
CA VAL A 86 -5.22 17.75 -4.67
C VAL A 86 -6.45 17.09 -4.05
N LEU A 87 -7.04 16.11 -4.75
CA LEU A 87 -8.18 15.36 -4.26
C LEU A 87 -7.74 13.98 -3.78
N SER A 88 -8.33 13.51 -2.68
CA SER A 88 -8.17 12.15 -2.21
C SER A 88 -8.92 11.16 -3.12
N GLN A 89 -8.36 9.95 -3.21
CA GLN A 89 -8.94 8.77 -3.84
C GLN A 89 -9.45 7.84 -2.74
N ALA A 90 -10.70 7.41 -2.83
CA ALA A 90 -11.38 6.67 -1.77
C ALA A 90 -10.65 5.37 -1.36
N THR A 91 -9.94 4.73 -2.29
CA THR A 91 -9.30 3.44 -2.06
C THR A 91 -7.92 3.52 -1.40
N ARG A 92 -7.31 4.71 -1.27
CA ARG A 92 -5.91 4.85 -0.81
C ARG A 92 -5.79 5.93 0.25
N TRP A 93 -5.58 5.53 1.50
CA TRP A 93 -5.45 6.45 2.64
C TRP A 93 -4.32 7.49 2.45
N SER A 94 -3.24 7.13 1.74
CA SER A 94 -2.11 8.03 1.46
C SER A 94 -2.52 9.24 0.61
N SER A 95 -3.57 9.11 -0.20
CA SER A 95 -4.11 10.25 -0.96
C SER A 95 -4.87 11.24 -0.08
N THR A 96 -5.51 10.76 0.99
CA THR A 96 -6.12 11.62 2.03
C THR A 96 -5.03 12.38 2.79
N LEU A 97 -3.94 11.72 3.16
CA LEU A 97 -2.75 12.38 3.72
C LEU A 97 -2.24 13.49 2.80
N CYS A 98 -2.04 13.22 1.51
CA CYS A 98 -1.61 14.22 0.53
C CYS A 98 -2.58 15.40 0.43
N MET A 99 -3.89 15.14 0.44
CA MET A 99 -4.93 16.17 0.39
C MET A 99 -4.89 17.07 1.63
N VAL A 100 -4.86 16.48 2.83
CA VAL A 100 -4.84 17.24 4.10
C VAL A 100 -3.53 18.03 4.23
N ASN A 101 -2.39 17.43 3.90
CA ASN A 101 -1.11 18.13 3.88
C ASN A 101 -1.12 19.30 2.88
N ARG A 102 -1.73 19.11 1.70
CA ARG A 102 -1.88 20.18 0.71
C ARG A 102 -2.79 21.29 1.23
N TYR A 103 -3.89 20.94 1.89
CA TYR A 103 -4.80 21.90 2.51
C TYR A 103 -4.10 22.78 3.53
N MET A 104 -3.34 22.17 4.45
CA MET A 104 -2.61 22.92 5.49
C MET A 104 -1.64 23.95 4.90
N LYS A 105 -0.99 23.63 3.78
CA LYS A 105 -0.12 24.56 3.06
C LYS A 105 -0.86 25.63 2.26
N LEU A 106 -2.09 25.35 1.85
CA LEU A 106 -2.91 26.31 1.11
C LEU A 106 -3.62 27.31 2.02
N LEU A 107 -3.82 26.95 3.30
CA LEU A 107 -4.63 27.71 4.26
C LEU A 107 -4.23 29.18 4.35
N GLU A 108 -2.92 29.47 4.42
CA GLU A 108 -2.39 30.84 4.50
C GLU A 108 -2.74 31.73 3.29
N PHE A 109 -3.03 31.14 2.13
CA PHE A 109 -3.35 31.88 0.91
C PHE A 109 -4.86 32.09 0.70
N ILE A 110 -5.69 31.30 1.38
CA ILE A 110 -7.14 31.20 1.13
C ILE A 110 -8.01 31.65 2.30
N GLN A 111 -7.42 31.83 3.49
CA GLN A 111 -8.17 32.18 4.71
C GLN A 111 -8.90 33.53 4.63
N ASP A 112 -8.39 34.47 3.84
CA ASP A 112 -8.95 35.83 3.68
C ASP A 112 -9.84 35.97 2.42
N ASP A 113 -10.26 34.87 1.80
CA ASP A 113 -11.11 34.90 0.60
C ASP A 113 -12.59 34.75 0.98
N ASP A 114 -13.36 35.83 0.86
CA ASP A 114 -14.78 35.87 1.21
C ASP A 114 -15.62 34.84 0.42
N ASP A 115 -15.23 34.52 -0.82
CA ASP A 115 -15.92 33.50 -1.65
C ASP A 115 -15.74 32.07 -1.10
N LEU A 116 -14.79 31.89 -0.17
CA LEU A 116 -14.43 30.59 0.42
C LEU A 116 -14.87 30.45 1.87
N ALA A 117 -15.39 31.51 2.50
CA ALA A 117 -15.76 31.51 3.92
C ALA A 117 -16.70 30.36 4.31
N GLU A 118 -17.69 30.04 3.47
CA GLU A 118 -18.62 28.93 3.68
C GLU A 118 -17.95 27.53 3.60
N TYR A 119 -16.87 27.42 2.83
CA TYR A 119 -16.18 26.15 2.60
C TYR A 119 -15.02 25.91 3.58
N LEU A 120 -14.55 26.96 4.27
CA LEU A 120 -13.40 26.87 5.16
C LEU A 120 -13.76 26.06 6.42
N PRO A 121 -12.98 25.01 6.75
CA PRO A 121 -13.10 24.34 8.03
C PRO A 121 -12.91 25.31 9.21
N PRO A 122 -13.72 25.19 10.27
CA PRO A 122 -13.59 26.04 11.44
C PRO A 122 -12.24 25.84 12.15
N PRO A 123 -11.79 26.79 12.98
CA PRO A 123 -10.53 26.68 13.70
C PRO A 123 -10.39 25.42 14.56
N SER A 124 -11.50 24.90 15.11
CA SER A 124 -11.55 23.62 15.81
C SER A 124 -11.19 22.44 14.89
N ALA A 125 -11.86 22.32 13.75
CA ALA A 125 -11.60 21.29 12.74
C ALA A 125 -10.15 21.38 12.23
N ASN A 126 -9.60 22.59 12.05
CA ASN A 126 -8.20 22.76 11.67
C ASN A 126 -7.21 22.21 12.69
N ARG A 127 -7.48 22.38 13.99
CA ARG A 127 -6.66 21.77 15.05
C ARG A 127 -6.76 20.24 15.01
N THR A 128 -7.95 19.70 14.79
CA THR A 128 -8.18 18.26 14.64
C THR A 128 -7.43 17.69 13.43
N LEU A 129 -7.56 18.32 12.26
CA LEU A 129 -6.90 17.90 11.02
C LEU A 129 -5.38 18.01 11.10
N ARG A 130 -4.83 18.96 11.86
CA ARG A 130 -3.37 19.03 12.13
C ARG A 130 -2.89 17.85 12.95
N LYS A 131 -3.63 17.44 13.99
CA LYS A 131 -3.30 16.24 14.76
C LYS A 131 -3.39 14.99 13.90
N LEU A 132 -4.46 14.85 13.11
CA LEU A 132 -4.63 13.76 12.16
C LEU A 132 -3.46 13.69 11.17
N LEU A 133 -3.00 14.84 10.66
CA LEU A 133 -1.86 14.89 9.74
C LEU A 133 -0.59 14.32 10.37
N GLU A 134 -0.30 14.63 11.63
CA GLU A 134 0.86 14.07 12.33
C GLU A 134 0.71 12.56 12.57
N ASP A 135 -0.50 12.09 12.88
CA ASP A 135 -0.77 10.67 13.05
C ASP A 135 -0.65 9.89 11.73
N LEU A 136 -1.16 10.44 10.63
CA LEU A 136 -1.02 9.87 9.30
C LEU A 136 0.46 9.83 8.84
N LYS A 137 1.31 10.78 9.24
CA LYS A 137 2.75 10.75 8.95
C LYS A 137 3.46 9.58 9.65
N LYS A 138 3.08 9.25 10.88
CA LYS A 138 3.62 8.08 11.59
C LYS A 138 3.26 6.78 10.85
N ILE A 139 2.01 6.68 10.39
CA ILE A 139 1.55 5.55 9.56
C ILE A 139 2.30 5.53 8.22
N GLU A 140 2.57 6.70 7.62
CA GLU A 140 3.31 6.81 6.36
C GLU A 140 4.76 6.35 6.50
N SER A 141 5.42 6.67 7.61
CA SER A 141 6.75 6.19 7.91
C SER A 141 6.79 4.66 7.92
N VAL A 142 5.90 4.01 8.67
CA VAL A 142 5.82 2.54 8.67
C VAL A 142 5.49 2.01 7.27
N SER A 143 4.55 2.64 6.57
CA SER A 143 4.20 2.24 5.20
C SER A 143 5.37 2.33 4.23
N LYS A 144 6.33 3.24 4.41
CA LYS A 144 7.54 3.35 3.58
C LYS A 144 8.54 2.25 3.94
N GLU A 145 8.73 1.98 5.23
CA GLU A 145 9.57 0.88 5.70
C GLU A 145 9.07 -0.48 5.17
N LEU A 146 7.76 -0.74 5.23
CA LEU A 146 7.15 -1.95 4.67
C LEU A 146 7.42 -2.17 3.17
N GLN A 147 7.84 -1.13 2.45
CA GLN A 147 8.16 -1.19 1.03
C GLN A 147 9.65 -1.39 0.73
N SER A 148 10.51 -1.38 1.75
CA SER A 148 11.93 -1.67 1.64
C SER A 148 12.16 -3.18 1.43
N GLU A 149 13.20 -3.51 0.67
CA GLU A 149 13.60 -4.89 0.34
C GLU A 149 14.26 -5.61 1.53
N SER A 150 14.73 -4.87 2.52
CA SER A 150 15.43 -5.39 3.71
C SER A 150 14.51 -5.75 4.88
N VAL A 151 13.21 -5.46 4.79
CA VAL A 151 12.30 -5.65 5.93
C VAL A 151 11.82 -7.08 5.98
N SER A 152 11.95 -7.69 7.15
CA SER A 152 11.43 -9.03 7.43
C SER A 152 10.03 -8.97 8.05
N ILE A 153 9.34 -10.11 8.10
CA ILE A 153 8.05 -10.18 8.80
C ILE A 153 8.19 -9.97 10.33
N ALA A 154 9.38 -10.20 10.90
CA ALA A 154 9.67 -9.92 12.30
C ALA A 154 9.70 -8.40 12.53
N ASP A 155 10.35 -7.64 11.65
CA ASP A 155 10.36 -6.18 11.71
C ASP A 155 8.96 -5.61 11.57
N VAL A 156 8.14 -6.19 10.68
CA VAL A 156 6.72 -5.81 10.54
C VAL A 156 5.94 -6.03 11.83
N ARG A 157 6.22 -7.10 12.56
CA ARG A 157 5.58 -7.33 13.85
C ARG A 157 5.96 -6.22 14.84
N CYS A 158 7.24 -5.86 14.92
CA CYS A 158 7.71 -4.75 15.75
C CYS A 158 7.02 -3.43 15.37
N TYR A 159 6.95 -3.11 14.07
CA TYR A 159 6.26 -1.90 13.60
C TYR A 159 4.77 -1.91 13.94
N PHE A 160 4.10 -3.05 13.75
CA PHE A 160 2.68 -3.16 14.03
C PHE A 160 2.37 -3.14 15.53
N ASP A 161 3.22 -3.70 16.38
CA ASP A 161 3.07 -3.60 17.83
C ASP A 161 3.25 -2.17 18.33
N ALA A 162 4.21 -1.44 17.78
CA ALA A 162 4.36 -0.01 18.05
C ALA A 162 3.13 0.80 17.62
N LEU A 163 2.56 0.50 16.44
CA LEU A 163 1.32 1.14 15.99
C LEU A 163 0.12 0.76 16.86
N ILE A 164 -0.01 -0.49 17.31
CA ILE A 164 -1.09 -0.92 18.21
C ILE A 164 -0.97 -0.25 19.58
N ALA A 165 0.25 -0.06 20.08
CA ALA A 165 0.48 0.67 21.33
C ALA A 165 0.01 2.13 21.25
N LEU A 166 0.16 2.77 20.07
CA LEU A 166 -0.33 4.13 19.81
C LEU A 166 -1.84 4.16 19.56
N TRP A 167 -2.35 3.22 18.78
CA TRP A 167 -3.77 3.10 18.41
C TRP A 167 -4.27 1.68 18.68
N PRO A 168 -4.83 1.42 19.88
CA PRO A 168 -5.30 0.09 20.25
C PRO A 168 -6.32 -0.51 19.27
N GLY A 169 -7.13 0.33 18.61
CA GLY A 169 -8.08 -0.08 17.58
C GLY A 169 -7.44 -0.77 16.36
N PHE A 170 -6.14 -0.58 16.13
CA PHE A 170 -5.41 -1.24 15.04
C PHE A 170 -5.21 -2.75 15.28
N ALA A 171 -5.38 -3.22 16.52
CA ALA A 171 -5.23 -4.64 16.85
C ALA A 171 -6.15 -5.55 16.00
N THR A 172 -7.34 -5.05 15.63
CA THR A 172 -8.29 -5.77 14.76
C THR A 172 -7.69 -6.16 13.40
N TYR A 173 -6.85 -5.29 12.83
CA TYR A 173 -6.24 -5.45 11.51
C TYR A 173 -4.79 -5.92 11.57
N LEU A 174 -4.04 -5.42 12.54
CA LEU A 174 -2.59 -5.62 12.66
C LEU A 174 -2.21 -6.68 13.70
N GLY A 175 -3.08 -7.00 14.66
CA GLY A 175 -2.79 -7.93 15.76
C GLY A 175 -2.83 -9.40 15.35
N LYS A 176 -3.45 -9.72 14.20
CA LYS A 176 -3.41 -11.09 13.65
C LYS A 176 -2.03 -11.35 13.06
N ILE A 177 -1.22 -12.09 13.80
CA ILE A 177 0.17 -12.42 13.45
C ILE A 177 0.21 -13.16 12.09
N TYR A 178 -0.77 -14.05 11.83
CA TYR A 178 -0.96 -14.70 10.54
C TYR A 178 -2.43 -15.06 10.36
N CYS A 179 -3.09 -14.55 9.30
CA CYS A 179 -4.33 -15.17 8.84
C CYS A 179 -3.95 -16.40 8.01
N PHE A 180 -3.59 -17.50 8.67
CA PHE A 180 -3.63 -18.78 7.99
C PHE A 180 -5.08 -18.95 7.53
N TYR A 181 -5.37 -18.73 6.25
CA TYR A 181 -6.58 -19.27 5.63
C TYR A 181 -6.38 -20.79 5.60
N THR A 182 -6.49 -21.44 6.76
CA THR A 182 -6.72 -22.87 6.80
C THR A 182 -8.13 -23.05 6.27
N GLY A 183 -8.26 -23.42 5.00
CA GLY A 183 -9.41 -24.18 4.53
C GLY A 183 -9.43 -25.55 5.22
N VAL A 184 -9.51 -25.59 6.55
CA VAL A 184 -9.59 -26.80 7.34
C VAL A 184 -11.02 -26.88 7.84
N LYS A 185 -11.78 -27.77 7.21
CA LYS A 185 -13.03 -28.31 7.73
C LYS A 185 -12.86 -28.55 9.24
N LYS A 186 -13.76 -27.99 10.06
CA LYS A 186 -13.87 -28.21 11.51
C LYS A 186 -13.36 -29.61 11.91
N ARG A 187 -12.15 -29.67 12.48
CA ARG A 187 -11.73 -30.80 13.33
C ARG A 187 -11.17 -30.25 14.63
N ARG A 188 -11.49 -31.00 15.69
CA ARG A 188 -11.47 -30.65 17.12
C ARG A 188 -10.19 -29.96 17.60
N LYS A 189 -10.35 -29.13 18.63
CA LYS A 189 -9.29 -28.53 19.47
C LYS A 189 -8.28 -29.61 19.87
N THR A 190 -7.06 -29.50 19.38
CA THR A 190 -5.85 -30.01 20.02
C THR A 190 -4.95 -28.82 20.30
N THR A 191 -4.45 -28.76 21.53
CA THR A 191 -3.44 -27.81 22.01
C THR A 191 -2.27 -27.76 21.03
N ALA A 192 -2.15 -26.65 20.30
CA ALA A 192 -1.10 -26.47 19.30
C ALA A 192 0.24 -26.19 20.00
N PRO A 193 1.33 -26.89 19.64
CA PRO A 193 2.66 -26.53 20.11
C PRO A 193 3.05 -25.16 19.55
N ARG A 194 3.70 -24.32 20.36
CA ARG A 194 4.29 -23.05 19.94
C ARG A 194 5.32 -23.35 18.83
N THR A 195 4.92 -23.16 17.58
CA THR A 195 5.85 -23.27 16.44
C THR A 195 6.76 -22.05 16.45
N VAL A 196 8.01 -22.26 16.83
CA VAL A 196 9.09 -21.28 16.65
C VAL A 196 9.40 -21.24 15.17
N TYR A 197 8.96 -20.18 14.47
CA TYR A 197 9.21 -20.03 13.05
C TYR A 197 10.65 -19.56 12.84
N THR A 198 11.55 -20.47 12.49
CA THR A 198 13.00 -20.20 12.33
C THR A 198 13.32 -19.25 11.15
N LEU A 199 12.39 -19.08 10.21
CA LEU A 199 12.61 -18.33 8.96
C LEU A 199 12.00 -16.92 8.93
N LEU A 200 11.47 -16.39 10.04
CA LEU A 200 10.79 -15.08 10.04
C LEU A 200 11.64 -13.95 9.47
N GLN A 201 12.95 -13.99 9.70
CA GLN A 201 13.90 -13.00 9.19
C GLN A 201 14.09 -13.04 7.67
N ALA A 202 13.80 -14.18 7.03
CA ALA A 202 13.95 -14.39 5.60
C ALA A 202 12.64 -14.20 4.81
N ILE A 203 11.50 -14.00 5.49
CA ILE A 203 10.20 -13.88 4.85
C ILE A 203 9.92 -12.41 4.51
N PRO A 204 9.79 -12.05 3.23
CA PRO A 204 9.39 -10.71 2.86
C PRO A 204 7.92 -10.47 3.30
N PRO A 205 7.61 -9.30 3.89
CA PRO A 205 6.31 -9.03 4.49
C PRO A 205 5.24 -8.60 3.49
N THR A 206 5.67 -8.19 2.31
CA THR A 206 4.81 -7.66 1.25
C THR A 206 5.24 -8.31 -0.04
N SER A 207 4.27 -8.60 -0.90
CA SER A 207 4.55 -9.03 -2.27
C SER A 207 4.94 -7.82 -3.12
N ASN A 208 5.64 -6.83 -2.57
CA ASN A 208 5.93 -5.57 -3.26
C ASN A 208 6.72 -5.79 -4.54
N THR A 209 7.64 -6.75 -4.55
CA THR A 209 8.34 -7.19 -5.76
C THR A 209 7.36 -7.70 -6.81
N VAL A 210 6.34 -8.45 -6.41
CA VAL A 210 5.30 -8.99 -7.29
C VAL A 210 4.29 -7.91 -7.71
N GLU A 211 3.91 -6.98 -6.83
CA GLU A 211 3.04 -5.85 -7.14
C GLU A 211 3.73 -4.84 -8.08
N ARG A 212 5.02 -4.58 -7.86
CA ARG A 212 5.90 -3.84 -8.79
C ARG A 212 6.02 -4.60 -10.10
N PHE A 213 6.21 -5.92 -10.07
CA PHE A 213 6.24 -6.77 -11.27
C PHE A 213 4.98 -6.64 -12.10
N PHE A 214 3.79 -6.79 -11.50
CA PHE A 214 2.53 -6.66 -12.22
C PHE A 214 2.28 -5.23 -12.71
N SER A 215 2.76 -4.22 -11.98
CA SER A 215 2.71 -2.82 -12.43
C SER A 215 3.63 -2.58 -13.64
N VAL A 216 4.85 -3.13 -13.60
CA VAL A 216 5.79 -3.12 -14.72
C VAL A 216 5.22 -3.90 -15.90
N ALA A 217 4.62 -5.07 -15.67
CA ALA A 217 3.95 -5.87 -16.68
C ALA A 217 2.81 -5.12 -17.35
N LYS A 218 1.97 -4.46 -16.55
CA LYS A 218 0.89 -3.61 -17.06
C LYS A 218 1.42 -2.43 -17.87
N ALA A 219 2.50 -1.78 -17.44
CA ALA A 219 3.13 -0.69 -18.19
C ALA A 219 3.75 -1.17 -19.50
N THR A 220 4.44 -2.32 -19.48
CA THR A 220 5.03 -2.97 -20.66
C THR A 220 3.96 -3.40 -21.67
N LEU A 221 2.81 -3.91 -21.19
CA LEU A 221 1.66 -4.25 -22.03
C LEU A 221 0.90 -3.02 -22.55
N GLY A 222 0.77 -1.98 -21.72
CA GLY A 222 0.00 -0.78 -22.02
C GLY A 222 0.66 0.18 -23.02
N LEU A 223 1.98 0.10 -23.18
CA LEU A 223 2.72 0.78 -24.25
C LEU A 223 2.51 0.02 -25.58
N GLN A 224 1.33 0.15 -26.18
CA GLN A 224 0.99 -0.26 -27.56
C GLN A 224 1.57 -1.59 -28.06
N LEU A 225 1.51 -2.65 -27.25
CA LEU A 225 2.00 -3.97 -27.64
C LEU A 225 0.95 -5.07 -27.40
N HIS A 226 -0.28 -4.83 -27.87
CA HIS A 226 -1.32 -5.86 -27.96
C HIS A 226 -0.95 -7.04 -28.90
N LEU A 227 0.22 -6.99 -29.55
CA LEU A 227 0.75 -7.98 -30.47
C LEU A 227 1.99 -8.73 -29.93
N LEU A 228 2.45 -8.46 -28.70
CA LEU A 228 3.55 -9.23 -28.12
C LEU A 228 3.13 -10.68 -27.91
N GLN A 229 3.90 -11.61 -28.47
CA GLN A 229 3.75 -13.02 -28.11
C GLN A 229 4.05 -13.22 -26.61
N PRO A 230 3.39 -14.18 -25.94
CA PRO A 230 3.61 -14.45 -24.53
C PRO A 230 5.09 -14.66 -24.17
N ALA A 231 5.86 -15.32 -25.05
CA ALA A 231 7.29 -15.55 -24.87
C ALA A 231 8.11 -14.24 -24.87
N THR A 232 7.79 -13.30 -25.75
CA THR A 232 8.48 -12.01 -25.82
C THR A 232 8.15 -11.14 -24.61
N LEU A 233 6.89 -11.15 -24.16
CA LEU A 233 6.49 -10.47 -22.93
C LEU A 233 7.22 -11.05 -21.71
N GLU A 234 7.27 -12.38 -21.58
CA GLU A 234 8.00 -13.05 -20.51
C GLU A 234 9.48 -12.64 -20.49
N MET A 235 10.12 -12.58 -21.65
CA MET A 235 11.54 -12.19 -21.78
C MET A 235 11.78 -10.72 -21.38
N VAL A 236 10.94 -9.79 -21.84
CA VAL A 236 11.05 -8.36 -21.45
C VAL A 236 10.83 -8.18 -19.96
N LEU A 237 9.87 -8.90 -19.37
CA LEU A 237 9.63 -8.84 -17.94
C LEU A 237 10.76 -9.46 -17.13
N PHE A 238 11.31 -10.59 -17.59
CA PHE A 238 12.47 -11.22 -16.98
C PHE A 238 13.67 -10.26 -16.95
N LEU A 239 13.97 -9.60 -18.06
CA LEU A 239 15.04 -8.60 -18.12
C LEU A 239 14.74 -7.43 -17.18
N ARG A 240 13.54 -6.84 -17.21
CA ARG A 240 13.21 -5.70 -16.34
C ARG A 240 13.29 -6.02 -14.85
N VAL A 241 12.88 -7.23 -14.44
CA VAL A 241 12.93 -7.66 -13.03
C VAL A 241 14.36 -7.91 -12.58
N ASN A 242 15.18 -8.49 -13.46
CA ASN A 242 16.55 -8.86 -13.13
C ASN A 242 17.56 -7.80 -13.59
N ASN A 243 17.18 -6.52 -13.68
CA ASN A 243 18.04 -5.46 -14.24
C ASN A 243 19.40 -5.30 -13.53
N ALA A 244 19.51 -5.76 -12.28
CA ALA A 244 20.75 -5.75 -11.52
C ALA A 244 21.73 -6.86 -11.95
N LEU A 245 21.25 -7.86 -12.70
CA LEU A 245 22.02 -9.04 -13.14
C LEU A 245 22.55 -8.91 -14.56
N TRP A 246 22.22 -7.83 -15.28
CA TRP A 246 22.68 -7.63 -16.66
C TRP A 246 22.87 -6.14 -16.96
N ASP A 247 23.85 -5.85 -17.78
CA ASP A 247 24.11 -4.52 -18.34
C ASP A 247 24.16 -4.61 -19.87
N ALA A 248 24.38 -3.47 -20.53
CA ALA A 248 24.48 -3.43 -21.99
C ALA A 248 25.63 -4.32 -22.53
N ASN A 249 26.69 -4.52 -21.74
CA ASN A 249 27.82 -5.37 -22.11
C ASN A 249 27.44 -6.86 -22.05
N ALA A 250 26.73 -7.29 -21.01
CA ALA A 250 26.24 -8.65 -20.85
C ALA A 250 25.25 -9.04 -21.96
N VAL A 251 24.38 -8.11 -22.38
CA VAL A 251 23.44 -8.35 -23.49
C VAL A 251 24.19 -8.43 -24.83
N ASN A 252 25.15 -7.54 -25.07
CA ASN A 252 25.95 -7.55 -26.29
C ASN A 252 26.84 -8.80 -26.43
N ALA A 253 27.25 -9.41 -25.32
CA ALA A 253 28.02 -10.66 -25.33
C ALA A 253 27.17 -11.90 -25.68
N CYS A 254 25.84 -11.78 -25.69
CA CYS A 254 24.90 -12.87 -25.99
C CYS A 254 24.22 -12.75 -27.37
N CYS A 255 24.49 -11.67 -28.12
CA CYS A 255 24.06 -11.46 -29.49
C CYS A 255 25.20 -11.83 -30.46
#